data_AF-A0A942CRB4-F1
#
_entry.id   AF-A0A942CRB4-F1
#
_cell.length_a   1.000
_cell.length_b   1.000
_cell.length_c   1.000
_cell.angle_alpha   90.00
_cell.angle_beta   90.00
_cell.angle_gamma   90.00
#
_symmetry.space_group_name_H-M   'P 1'
#
loop_
_entity.id
_entity.type
_entity.pdbx_description
1 polymer ?
#
loop_
_entity_poly.entity_id
_entity_poly.type
_entity_poly.pdbx_seq_one_letter_code
_entity_poly.pdbx_strand_id
1 'polypeptide(L)'
;MNDQAKLTRCEEVGPLLVFYTCDELSAGERAQIDAHLAKCDGCRAQLSEEAALQSAFDRMPQSADQIDASGTLLAQCRSELSESLDELAAPKADEGWRPFALVREWMALRPGWSAAALLLVGAIVGTQVLQWVPWTFGAGNGAGAAVSVLAAPKILDLDKVAVSNVNFSRQTGKVQLQLQAEQPMTLSSDDDAADVRRVMNFVITNGDRFNAGIRIDCVEALRNAANHDEQTRTALLAAARKDQNPAVRLKALDALRDLAGLSSVRDVLLGALKDDPNPGVRVEAVNLLVRSLESVDDTPEPSEANDSDLPAIAATGVAPQALPATSRNAEQRILLALDELRQHDSNRYVRLRSAAALRQIAQQELQ
;
A
#
# COMPACT_ATOMS: atom_id res chain seq x y z
N MET A 1 20.14 -30.49 -0.03
CA MET A 1 19.67 -31.83 0.35
C MET A 1 19.52 -31.79 1.87
N ASN A 2 18.28 -31.62 2.34
CA ASN A 2 17.99 -31.28 3.74
C ASN A 2 18.30 -32.46 4.66
N ASP A 3 19.08 -32.16 5.68
CA ASP A 3 19.38 -33.04 6.81
C ASP A 3 18.12 -33.11 7.69
N GLN A 4 17.18 -34.00 7.35
CA GLN A 4 16.00 -34.22 8.20
C GLN A 4 16.44 -34.97 9.46
N ALA A 5 16.38 -34.29 10.60
CA ALA A 5 16.64 -34.88 11.90
C ALA A 5 15.76 -36.13 12.09
N LYS A 6 16.37 -37.25 12.50
CA LYS A 6 15.67 -38.51 12.74
C LYS A 6 14.87 -38.44 14.04
N LEU A 7 13.55 -38.38 13.94
CA LEU A 7 12.62 -38.41 15.06
C LEU A 7 12.50 -39.84 15.58
N THR A 8 13.30 -40.18 16.60
CA THR A 8 13.35 -41.55 17.14
C THR A 8 12.97 -41.64 18.61
N ARG A 9 13.08 -40.52 19.34
CA ARG A 9 12.78 -40.45 20.78
C ARG A 9 11.38 -39.88 21.02
N CYS A 10 10.72 -40.36 22.08
CA CYS A 10 9.38 -39.91 22.45
C CYS A 10 9.33 -38.39 22.76
N GLU A 11 10.41 -37.82 23.31
CA GLU A 11 10.53 -36.38 23.60
C GLU A 11 10.47 -35.51 22.35
N GLU A 12 10.91 -36.05 21.20
CA GLU A 12 10.91 -35.36 19.91
C GLU A 12 9.57 -35.56 19.19
N VAL A 13 8.94 -36.73 19.36
CA VAL A 13 7.67 -37.08 18.71
C VAL A 13 6.47 -36.46 19.41
N GLY A 14 6.47 -36.38 20.74
CA GLY A 14 5.33 -35.90 21.54
C GLY A 14 4.80 -34.52 21.10
N PRO A 15 5.65 -33.48 20.99
CA PRO A 15 5.22 -32.15 20.52
C PRO A 15 4.68 -32.15 19.09
N LEU A 16 5.04 -33.14 18.27
CA LEU A 16 4.65 -33.22 16.87
C LEU A 16 3.31 -33.95 16.66
N LEU A 17 2.75 -34.59 17.69
CA LEU A 17 1.49 -35.33 17.59
C LEU A 17 0.29 -34.41 17.28
N VAL A 18 0.31 -33.16 17.76
CA VAL A 18 -0.71 -32.16 17.42
C VAL A 18 -0.68 -31.86 15.91
N PHE A 19 0.50 -31.56 15.37
CA PHE A 19 0.69 -31.30 13.94
C PHE A 19 0.38 -32.53 13.07
N TYR A 20 0.64 -33.73 13.59
CA TYR A 20 0.27 -34.98 12.94
C TYR A 20 -1.25 -35.12 12.78
N THR A 21 -2.01 -34.73 13.80
CA THR A 21 -3.48 -34.81 13.82
C THR A 21 -4.12 -33.71 12.94
N CYS A 22 -3.49 -32.53 12.86
CA CYS A 22 -3.88 -31.43 11.97
C CYS A 22 -3.43 -31.59 10.50
N ASP A 23 -2.71 -32.68 10.16
CA ASP A 23 -2.12 -32.93 8.83
C ASP A 23 -1.17 -31.82 8.33
N GLU A 24 -0.44 -31.18 9.25
CA GLU A 24 0.49 -30.08 8.95
C GLU A 24 1.96 -30.52 8.81
N LEU A 25 2.22 -31.84 8.91
CA LEU A 25 3.57 -32.39 8.82
C LEU A 25 3.99 -32.69 7.38
N SER A 26 5.29 -32.55 7.11
CA SER A 26 5.83 -33.00 5.82
C SER A 26 5.72 -34.53 5.68
N ALA A 27 5.64 -35.03 4.44
CA ALA A 27 5.55 -36.47 4.17
C ALA A 27 6.70 -37.28 4.81
N GLY A 28 7.90 -36.68 4.91
CA GLY A 28 9.07 -37.31 5.54
C GLY A 28 8.96 -37.43 7.06
N GLU A 29 8.45 -36.40 7.74
CA GLU A 29 8.24 -36.40 9.19
C GLU A 29 7.09 -37.35 9.57
N ARG A 30 6.00 -37.34 8.78
CA ARG A 30 4.85 -38.22 8.98
C ARG A 30 5.27 -39.70 8.96
N ALA A 31 6.08 -40.10 8.00
CA ALA A 31 6.59 -41.47 7.91
C ALA A 31 7.49 -41.88 9.10
N GLN A 32 8.26 -40.93 9.65
CA GLN A 32 9.09 -41.18 10.83
C GLN A 32 8.25 -41.35 12.11
N ILE A 33 7.22 -40.51 12.27
CA ILE A 33 6.27 -40.60 13.38
C ILE A 33 5.46 -41.90 13.28
N ASP A 34 4.98 -42.29 12.09
CA ASP A 34 4.29 -43.56 11.88
C ASP A 34 5.15 -44.76 12.30
N ALA A 35 6.44 -44.74 11.92
CA ALA A 35 7.39 -45.77 12.31
C ALA A 35 7.65 -45.82 13.83
N HIS A 36 7.57 -44.68 14.52
CA HIS A 36 7.69 -44.59 15.98
C HIS A 36 6.41 -45.07 16.68
N LEU A 37 5.23 -44.64 16.21
CA LEU A 37 3.92 -45.03 16.74
C LEU A 37 3.68 -46.54 16.63
N ALA A 38 4.23 -47.20 15.61
CA ALA A 38 4.18 -48.65 15.47
C ALA A 38 4.86 -49.42 16.62
N LYS A 39 5.75 -48.76 17.39
CA LYS A 39 6.58 -49.38 18.43
C LYS A 39 6.34 -48.84 19.84
N CYS A 40 5.73 -47.66 19.99
CA CYS A 40 5.60 -46.97 21.27
C CYS A 40 4.13 -46.78 21.68
N ASP A 41 3.72 -47.47 22.74
CA ASP A 41 2.35 -47.43 23.26
C ASP A 41 2.01 -46.10 23.94
N GLY A 42 3.01 -45.45 24.58
CA GLY A 42 2.83 -44.16 25.23
C GLY A 42 2.51 -43.04 24.24
N CYS A 43 3.23 -42.96 23.12
CA CYS A 43 2.95 -41.97 22.08
C CYS A 43 1.63 -42.27 21.35
N ARG A 44 1.21 -43.54 21.24
CA ARG A 44 -0.13 -43.88 20.73
C ARG A 44 -1.24 -43.41 21.66
N ALA A 45 -1.05 -43.52 22.98
CA ALA A 45 -2.00 -43.01 23.96
C ALA A 45 -2.11 -41.48 23.87
N GLN A 46 -0.98 -40.76 23.82
CA GLN A 46 -0.96 -39.30 23.64
C GLN A 46 -1.66 -38.88 22.34
N LEU A 47 -1.40 -39.56 21.23
CA LEU A 47 -2.08 -39.28 19.96
C LEU A 47 -3.60 -39.46 20.07
N SER A 48 -4.06 -40.47 20.83
CA SER A 48 -5.50 -40.67 21.04
C SER A 48 -6.14 -39.56 21.90
N GLU A 49 -5.39 -38.99 22.84
CA GLU A 49 -5.83 -37.82 23.63
C GLU A 49 -5.94 -36.57 22.75
N GLU A 50 -4.93 -36.31 21.92
CA GLU A 50 -4.95 -35.18 20.97
C GLU A 50 -6.08 -35.32 19.94
N ALA A 51 -6.28 -36.52 19.40
CA ALA A 51 -7.38 -36.81 18.48
C ALA A 51 -8.76 -36.65 19.16
N ALA A 52 -8.88 -37.05 20.43
CA ALA A 52 -10.11 -36.84 21.19
C ALA A 52 -10.39 -35.35 21.42
N LEU A 53 -9.36 -34.56 21.74
CA LEU A 53 -9.47 -33.12 21.91
C LEU A 53 -9.87 -32.42 20.59
N GLN A 54 -9.25 -32.76 19.47
CA GLN A 54 -9.62 -32.23 18.16
C GLN A 54 -11.08 -32.57 17.81
N SER A 55 -11.49 -33.81 18.04
CA SER A 55 -12.88 -34.22 17.82
C SER A 55 -13.89 -33.47 18.70
N ALA A 56 -13.47 -32.99 19.88
CA ALA A 56 -14.30 -32.18 20.75
C ALA A 56 -14.44 -30.74 20.20
N PHE A 57 -13.37 -30.17 19.62
CA PHE A 57 -13.43 -28.88 18.95
C PHE A 57 -14.30 -28.93 17.68
N ASP A 58 -14.17 -29.97 16.86
CA ASP A 58 -14.95 -30.13 15.63
C ASP A 58 -16.47 -30.26 15.89
N ARG A 59 -16.84 -30.79 17.06
CA ARG A 59 -18.25 -30.92 17.48
C ARG A 59 -18.81 -29.63 18.07
N MET A 60 -17.97 -28.66 18.41
CA MET A 60 -18.42 -27.41 18.98
C MET A 60 -18.98 -26.52 17.86
N PRO A 61 -20.29 -26.18 17.88
CA PRO A 61 -20.87 -25.37 16.82
C PRO A 61 -20.20 -23.99 16.81
N GLN A 62 -19.55 -23.66 15.69
CA GLN A 62 -18.91 -22.37 15.51
C GLN A 62 -19.98 -21.33 15.19
N SER A 63 -19.78 -20.08 15.60
CA SER A 63 -20.70 -18.99 15.21
C SER A 63 -20.76 -18.78 13.70
N ALA A 64 -19.69 -19.16 12.98
CA ALA A 64 -19.64 -19.16 11.52
C ALA A 64 -20.62 -20.17 10.89
N ASP A 65 -20.81 -21.34 11.51
CA ASP A 65 -21.73 -22.37 11.02
C ASP A 65 -23.20 -21.92 11.09
N GLN A 66 -23.52 -20.98 11.98
CA GLN A 66 -24.86 -20.38 12.04
C GLN A 66 -25.16 -19.50 10.80
N ILE A 67 -24.12 -18.97 10.18
CA ILE A 67 -24.21 -18.06 9.03
C ILE A 67 -24.07 -18.85 7.72
N ASP A 68 -23.20 -19.86 7.68
CA ASP A 68 -22.97 -20.69 6.50
C ASP A 68 -22.71 -22.16 6.87
N ALA A 69 -23.75 -22.85 7.34
CA ALA A 69 -23.69 -24.29 7.66
C ALA A 69 -23.31 -25.17 6.45
N SER A 70 -23.54 -24.66 5.23
CA SER A 70 -23.34 -25.41 3.98
C SER A 70 -21.96 -25.18 3.34
N GLY A 71 -21.22 -24.16 3.78
CA GLY A 71 -19.99 -23.69 3.13
C GLY A 71 -20.22 -23.02 1.77
N THR A 72 -21.47 -22.85 1.34
CA THR A 72 -21.83 -22.33 0.01
C THR A 72 -21.55 -20.85 -0.10
N LEU A 73 -21.80 -20.07 0.97
CA LEU A 73 -21.53 -18.64 0.99
C LEU A 73 -20.03 -18.40 0.86
N LEU A 74 -19.21 -19.13 1.62
CA LEU A 74 -17.76 -19.01 1.56
C LEU A 74 -17.21 -19.46 0.19
N ALA A 75 -17.74 -20.54 -0.38
CA ALA A 75 -17.37 -20.99 -1.72
C ALA A 75 -17.71 -19.93 -2.78
N GLN A 76 -18.89 -19.31 -2.69
CA GLN A 76 -19.31 -18.23 -3.57
C GLN A 76 -18.38 -17.01 -3.42
N CYS A 77 -18.10 -16.55 -2.20
CA CYS A 77 -17.18 -15.42 -1.99
C CYS A 77 -15.78 -15.71 -2.52
N ARG A 78 -15.29 -16.95 -2.40
CA ARG A 78 -13.99 -17.35 -2.98
C ARG A 78 -14.02 -17.35 -4.50
N SER A 79 -15.11 -17.83 -5.11
CA SER A 79 -15.29 -17.82 -6.56
C SER A 79 -15.35 -16.39 -7.10
N GLU A 80 -16.16 -15.53 -6.48
CA GLU A 80 -16.28 -14.11 -6.84
C GLU A 80 -14.95 -13.37 -6.67
N LEU A 81 -14.22 -13.66 -5.59
CA LEU A 81 -12.88 -13.11 -5.40
C LEU A 81 -11.92 -13.59 -6.50
N SER A 82 -11.89 -14.89 -6.82
CA SER A 82 -11.01 -15.41 -7.88
C SER A 82 -11.33 -14.79 -9.24
N GLU A 83 -12.61 -14.63 -9.57
CA GLU A 83 -13.05 -13.98 -10.80
C GLU A 83 -12.61 -12.51 -10.84
N SER A 84 -12.77 -11.78 -9.73
CA SER A 84 -12.30 -10.39 -9.64
C SER A 84 -10.79 -10.25 -9.77
N LEU A 85 -10.02 -11.22 -9.24
CA LEU A 85 -8.57 -11.24 -9.36
C LEU A 85 -8.13 -11.55 -10.80
N ASP A 86 -8.81 -12.49 -11.46
CA ASP A 86 -8.56 -12.83 -12.86
C ASP A 86 -8.90 -11.66 -13.80
N GLU A 87 -9.99 -10.92 -13.53
CA GLU A 87 -10.36 -9.72 -14.29
C GLU A 87 -9.32 -8.60 -14.13
N LEU A 88 -8.76 -8.43 -12.93
CA LEU A 88 -7.67 -7.48 -12.67
C LEU A 88 -6.34 -7.93 -13.29
N ALA A 89 -6.10 -9.24 -13.37
CA ALA A 89 -4.88 -9.82 -13.94
C ALA A 89 -4.92 -9.90 -15.47
N ALA A 90 -6.11 -9.94 -16.08
CA ALA A 90 -6.26 -9.93 -17.52
C ALA A 90 -5.73 -8.60 -18.09
N PRO A 91 -4.81 -8.63 -19.08
CA PRO A 91 -4.39 -7.41 -19.75
C PRO A 91 -5.63 -6.78 -20.39
N LYS A 92 -5.91 -5.51 -20.07
CA LYS A 92 -6.94 -4.73 -20.77
C LYS A 92 -6.58 -4.73 -22.25
N ALA A 93 -7.25 -5.57 -23.03
CA ALA A 93 -7.16 -5.50 -24.48
C ALA A 93 -7.74 -4.15 -24.86
N ASP A 94 -6.87 -3.20 -25.21
CA ASP A 94 -7.28 -1.93 -25.78
C ASP A 94 -8.12 -2.23 -27.03
N GLU A 95 -9.45 -2.23 -26.87
CA GLU A 95 -10.43 -2.37 -27.94
C GLU A 95 -10.52 -1.08 -28.79
N GLY A 96 -9.38 -0.43 -29.01
CA GLY A 96 -9.23 0.76 -29.84
C GLY A 96 -9.18 0.48 -31.34
N TRP A 97 -9.09 -0.79 -31.77
CA TRP A 97 -8.94 -1.16 -33.17
C TRP A 97 -10.24 -1.76 -33.75
N ARG A 98 -11.22 -0.88 -33.98
CA ARG A 98 -12.50 -1.21 -34.64
C ARG A 98 -12.42 -1.84 -36.05
N PRO A 99 -11.38 -1.64 -36.91
CA PRO A 99 -11.44 -2.22 -38.26
C PRO A 99 -11.22 -3.75 -38.29
N PHE A 100 -10.58 -4.34 -37.28
CA PHE A 100 -10.35 -5.79 -37.23
C PHE A 100 -11.48 -6.56 -36.51
N ALA A 101 -12.35 -5.90 -35.75
CA ALA A 101 -13.51 -6.55 -35.12
C ALA A 101 -14.48 -7.09 -36.18
N LEU A 102 -14.79 -6.30 -37.22
CA LEU A 102 -15.61 -6.70 -38.37
C LEU A 102 -14.96 -7.84 -39.18
N VAL A 103 -13.64 -7.84 -39.30
CA VAL A 103 -12.90 -8.91 -40.00
C VAL A 103 -12.90 -10.20 -39.16
N ARG A 104 -12.79 -10.12 -37.84
CA ARG A 104 -12.90 -11.25 -36.91
C ARG A 104 -14.29 -11.88 -36.94
N GLU A 105 -15.33 -11.04 -36.96
CA GLU A 105 -16.73 -11.48 -37.04
C GLU A 105 -17.04 -12.08 -38.42
N TRP A 106 -16.52 -11.51 -39.51
CA TRP A 106 -16.66 -12.07 -40.86
C TRP A 106 -15.89 -13.40 -41.05
N MET A 107 -14.71 -13.53 -40.43
CA MET A 107 -13.92 -14.77 -40.46
C MET A 107 -14.60 -15.93 -39.74
N ALA A 108 -15.36 -15.67 -38.67
CA ALA A 108 -16.08 -16.69 -37.93
C ALA A 108 -17.23 -17.30 -38.74
N LEU A 109 -17.81 -16.57 -39.71
CA LEU A 109 -18.96 -17.04 -40.48
C LEU A 109 -18.60 -17.86 -41.74
N ARG A 110 -17.36 -17.78 -42.29
CA ARG A 110 -17.00 -18.48 -43.55
C ARG A 110 -15.51 -18.91 -43.62
N PRO A 111 -15.12 -20.07 -43.03
CA PRO A 111 -13.72 -20.47 -42.89
C PRO A 111 -12.99 -20.81 -44.21
N GLY A 112 -13.71 -21.06 -45.31
CA GLY A 112 -13.10 -21.43 -46.59
C GLY A 112 -12.48 -20.25 -47.36
N TRP A 113 -13.00 -19.03 -47.22
CA TRP A 113 -12.55 -17.86 -47.99
C TRP A 113 -11.43 -17.09 -47.29
N SER A 114 -11.31 -17.22 -45.97
CA SER A 114 -10.28 -16.56 -45.17
C SER A 114 -8.88 -17.13 -45.41
N ALA A 115 -8.77 -18.45 -45.61
CA ALA A 115 -7.49 -19.10 -45.90
C ALA A 115 -6.88 -18.65 -47.25
N ALA A 116 -7.71 -18.56 -48.29
CA ALA A 116 -7.28 -18.10 -49.61
C ALA A 116 -6.87 -16.61 -49.61
N ALA A 117 -7.62 -15.77 -48.89
CA ALA A 117 -7.30 -14.34 -48.75
C ALA A 117 -5.98 -14.12 -47.99
N LEU A 118 -5.73 -14.87 -46.91
CA LEU A 118 -4.49 -14.79 -46.14
C LEU A 118 -3.27 -15.21 -46.96
N LEU A 119 -3.39 -16.26 -47.79
CA LEU A 119 -2.31 -16.68 -48.68
C LEU A 119 -2.00 -15.63 -49.76
N LEU A 120 -3.01 -14.99 -50.32
CA LEU A 120 -2.83 -13.91 -51.30
C LEU A 120 -2.17 -12.67 -50.69
N VAL A 121 -2.64 -12.25 -49.51
CA VAL A 121 -2.06 -11.10 -48.79
C VAL A 121 -0.62 -11.41 -48.36
N GLY A 122 -0.36 -12.62 -47.85
CA GLY A 122 0.99 -13.08 -47.50
C GLY A 122 1.94 -13.08 -48.70
N ALA A 123 1.48 -13.51 -49.88
CA ALA A 123 2.28 -13.49 -51.11
C ALA A 123 2.58 -12.07 -51.61
N ILE A 124 1.63 -11.14 -51.49
CA ILE A 124 1.81 -9.74 -51.90
C ILE A 124 2.77 -9.02 -50.94
N VAL A 125 2.62 -9.22 -49.64
CA VAL A 125 3.51 -8.62 -48.62
C VAL A 125 4.92 -9.21 -48.73
N GLY A 126 5.04 -10.53 -48.92
CA GLY A 126 6.33 -11.21 -49.06
C GLY A 126 7.12 -10.80 -50.31
N THR A 127 6.44 -10.44 -51.41
CA THR A 127 7.11 -10.02 -52.65
C THR A 127 7.42 -8.52 -52.70
N GLN A 128 6.62 -7.67 -52.05
CA GLN A 128 6.82 -6.20 -52.06
C GLN A 128 7.70 -5.67 -50.92
N VAL A 129 7.76 -6.31 -49.75
CA VAL A 129 8.52 -5.79 -48.60
C VAL A 129 10.01 -6.16 -48.68
N LEU A 130 10.36 -7.27 -49.33
CA LEU A 130 11.76 -7.72 -49.43
C LEU A 130 12.64 -6.83 -50.32
N GLN A 131 12.02 -6.00 -51.17
CA GLN A 131 12.70 -5.07 -52.07
C GLN A 131 12.92 -3.68 -51.44
N TRP A 132 12.34 -3.41 -50.26
CA TRP A 132 12.45 -2.12 -49.56
C TRP A 132 13.25 -2.19 -48.24
N VAL A 133 13.78 -3.36 -47.89
CA VAL A 133 14.64 -3.54 -46.71
C VAL A 133 16.09 -3.74 -47.16
N PRO A 134 16.94 -2.69 -47.19
CA PRO A 134 18.36 -2.88 -47.36
C PRO A 134 18.91 -3.57 -46.10
N TRP A 135 19.43 -4.78 -46.28
CA TRP A 135 20.19 -5.49 -45.25
C TRP A 135 21.48 -4.71 -44.96
N THR A 136 21.53 -3.96 -43.87
CA THR A 136 22.77 -3.38 -43.33
C THR A 136 23.16 -4.08 -42.04
N PHE A 137 23.82 -5.24 -42.17
CA PHE A 137 24.77 -5.71 -41.15
C PHE A 137 26.09 -4.97 -41.39
N GLY A 138 26.54 -4.15 -40.44
CA GLY A 138 27.87 -3.52 -40.54
C GLY A 138 28.10 -2.39 -39.56
N ALA A 139 29.14 -2.57 -38.75
CA ALA A 139 29.71 -1.65 -37.77
C ALA A 139 30.05 -0.24 -38.32
N GLY A 140 30.12 0.74 -37.42
CA GLY A 140 30.98 1.91 -37.60
C GLY A 140 30.33 3.26 -37.30
N ASN A 141 30.85 3.91 -36.26
CA ASN A 141 30.84 5.34 -35.94
C ASN A 141 30.28 6.34 -36.97
N GLY A 142 29.58 7.35 -36.43
CA GLY A 142 29.87 8.74 -36.79
C GLY A 142 28.69 9.55 -37.32
N ALA A 143 28.22 10.46 -36.46
CA ALA A 143 27.77 11.81 -36.78
C ALA A 143 26.58 12.01 -37.74
N GLY A 144 25.52 12.60 -37.16
CA GLY A 144 24.91 13.79 -37.75
C GLY A 144 23.53 13.62 -38.39
N ALA A 145 22.48 13.80 -37.59
CA ALA A 145 21.31 14.62 -37.95
C ALA A 145 20.47 14.88 -36.68
N ALA A 146 20.99 15.74 -35.81
CA ALA A 146 20.20 16.31 -34.73
C ALA A 146 19.21 17.31 -35.33
N VAL A 147 17.92 16.98 -35.28
CA VAL A 147 16.84 17.94 -35.52
C VAL A 147 16.63 18.68 -34.20
N SER A 148 17.17 19.89 -34.10
CA SER A 148 16.81 20.86 -33.06
C SER A 148 15.37 21.30 -33.29
N VAL A 149 14.44 20.75 -32.53
CA VAL A 149 13.12 21.38 -32.33
C VAL A 149 13.24 22.31 -31.14
N LEU A 150 13.11 23.60 -31.40
CA LEU A 150 12.91 24.63 -30.38
C LEU A 150 11.74 24.18 -29.49
N ALA A 151 12.04 23.80 -28.26
CA ALA A 151 11.04 23.54 -27.23
C ALA A 151 10.33 24.86 -26.92
N ALA A 152 9.07 24.97 -27.34
CA ALA A 152 8.14 25.95 -26.80
C ALA A 152 7.92 25.65 -25.30
N PRO A 153 7.68 26.66 -24.46
CA PRO A 153 7.50 26.44 -23.02
C PRO A 153 6.26 25.55 -22.79
N LYS A 154 6.47 24.39 -22.17
CA LYS A 154 5.42 23.46 -21.72
C LYS A 154 4.59 24.15 -20.63
N ILE A 155 3.57 24.92 -21.01
CA ILE A 155 2.48 25.22 -20.10
C ILE A 155 1.51 24.05 -20.23
N LEU A 156 1.59 23.07 -19.31
CA LEU A 156 0.63 21.98 -19.27
C LEU A 156 -0.74 22.54 -18.88
N ASP A 157 -1.69 22.49 -19.81
CA ASP A 157 -3.11 22.71 -19.55
C ASP A 157 -3.69 21.46 -18.84
N LEU A 158 -3.52 21.41 -17.52
CA LEU A 158 -3.88 20.26 -16.67
C LEU A 158 -5.37 19.90 -16.73
N ASP A 159 -6.23 20.82 -17.17
CA ASP A 159 -7.66 20.58 -17.30
C ASP A 159 -8.03 19.62 -18.42
N LYS A 160 -7.13 19.42 -19.40
CA LYS A 160 -7.34 18.48 -20.52
C LYS A 160 -6.51 17.21 -20.43
N VAL A 161 -5.77 17.03 -19.34
CA VAL A 161 -4.83 15.91 -19.17
C VAL A 161 -5.50 14.79 -18.38
N ALA A 162 -5.53 13.58 -18.97
CA ALA A 162 -5.80 12.35 -18.25
C ALA A 162 -4.48 11.68 -17.87
N VAL A 163 -4.28 11.37 -16.59
CA VAL A 163 -3.13 10.58 -16.15
C VAL A 163 -3.53 9.11 -16.28
N SER A 164 -2.76 8.34 -17.05
CA SER A 164 -3.07 6.92 -17.29
C SER A 164 -2.28 5.99 -16.39
N ASN A 165 -1.02 6.32 -16.09
CA ASN A 165 -0.16 5.48 -15.27
C ASN A 165 0.92 6.30 -14.53
N VAL A 166 1.25 5.85 -13.31
CA VAL A 166 2.30 6.41 -12.46
C VAL A 166 3.23 5.28 -12.07
N ASN A 167 4.47 5.30 -12.58
CA ASN A 167 5.49 4.33 -12.18
C ASN A 167 6.45 5.00 -11.19
N PHE A 168 6.50 4.49 -9.95
CA PHE A 168 7.41 4.94 -8.91
C PHE A 168 8.36 3.83 -8.50
N SER A 169 9.67 4.07 -8.65
CA SER A 169 10.71 3.15 -8.23
C SER A 169 11.25 3.55 -6.85
N ARG A 170 10.90 2.78 -5.81
CA ARG A 170 11.40 3.01 -4.43
C ARG A 170 12.92 2.93 -4.30
N GLN A 171 13.58 2.16 -5.18
CA GLN A 171 15.04 1.98 -5.14
C GLN A 171 15.80 3.19 -5.69
N THR A 172 15.21 3.88 -6.67
CA THR A 172 15.87 5.00 -7.36
C THR A 172 15.24 6.35 -7.03
N GLY A 173 14.06 6.36 -6.39
CA GLY A 173 13.26 7.56 -6.15
C GLY A 173 12.64 8.16 -7.42
N LYS A 174 12.79 7.50 -8.57
CA LYS A 174 12.33 8.02 -9.86
C LYS A 174 10.83 7.84 -10.05
N VAL A 175 10.19 8.88 -10.56
CA VAL A 175 8.77 8.91 -10.91
C VAL A 175 8.63 9.13 -12.41
N GLN A 176 7.93 8.22 -13.09
CA GLN A 176 7.56 8.36 -14.49
C GLN A 176 6.04 8.45 -14.61
N LEU A 177 5.55 9.54 -15.20
CA LEU A 177 4.13 9.78 -15.45
C LEU A 177 3.83 9.58 -16.93
N GLN A 178 2.80 8.78 -17.22
CA GLN A 178 2.21 8.68 -18.55
C GLN A 178 0.94 9.53 -18.60
N LEU A 179 0.94 10.54 -19.46
CA LEU A 179 -0.18 11.46 -19.67
C LEU A 179 -0.83 11.19 -21.02
N GLN A 180 -2.15 11.04 -21.02
CA GLN A 180 -2.98 11.05 -22.20
C GLN A 180 -3.46 12.50 -22.44
N ALA A 181 -2.83 13.16 -23.40
CA ALA A 181 -3.26 14.43 -23.99
C ALA A 181 -3.41 14.24 -25.51
N GLU A 182 -3.69 15.29 -26.29
CA GLU A 182 -3.75 15.22 -27.76
C GLU A 182 -2.48 14.62 -28.40
N GLN A 183 -1.35 14.68 -27.68
CA GLN A 183 -0.17 13.86 -27.92
C GLN A 183 0.22 13.15 -26.60
N PRO A 184 0.37 11.81 -26.59
CA PRO A 184 0.79 11.11 -25.39
C PRO A 184 2.20 11.57 -25.01
N MET A 185 2.37 11.98 -23.76
CA MET A 185 3.64 12.52 -23.26
C MET A 185 4.05 11.79 -21.99
N THR A 186 5.33 11.48 -21.90
CA THR A 186 5.95 10.94 -20.68
C THR A 186 6.71 12.04 -19.98
N LEU A 187 6.40 12.24 -18.69
CA LEU A 187 7.21 13.09 -17.82
C LEU A 187 8.06 12.20 -16.92
N SER A 188 9.34 12.55 -16.81
CA SER A 188 10.31 11.88 -15.92
C SER A 188 10.76 12.84 -14.84
N SER A 189 10.88 12.36 -13.61
CA SER A 189 11.37 13.17 -12.48
C SER A 189 12.81 13.65 -12.65
N ASP A 190 13.61 13.02 -13.51
CA ASP A 190 15.00 13.42 -13.75
C ASP A 190 15.09 14.75 -14.51
N ASP A 191 14.21 14.94 -15.49
CA ASP A 191 14.23 16.10 -16.39
C ASP A 191 13.20 17.17 -15.98
N ASP A 192 12.03 16.75 -15.49
CA ASP A 192 10.84 17.59 -15.28
C ASP A 192 10.31 17.50 -13.83
N ALA A 193 11.19 17.43 -12.82
CA ALA A 193 10.82 17.20 -11.42
C ALA A 193 9.72 18.13 -10.86
N ALA A 194 9.70 19.40 -11.27
CA ALA A 194 8.71 20.38 -10.83
C ALA A 194 7.34 20.15 -11.49
N ASP A 195 7.32 19.81 -12.79
CA ASP A 195 6.08 19.55 -13.53
C ASP A 195 5.46 18.21 -13.13
N VAL A 196 6.30 17.18 -12.93
CA VAL A 196 5.88 15.88 -12.38
C VAL A 196 5.17 16.06 -11.04
N ARG A 197 5.76 16.85 -10.12
CA ARG A 197 5.12 17.19 -8.83
C ARG A 197 3.83 17.98 -8.99
N ARG A 198 3.80 18.96 -9.91
CA ARG A 198 2.59 19.76 -10.18
C ARG A 198 1.43 18.88 -10.66
N VAL A 199 1.70 17.93 -11.56
CA VAL A 199 0.71 16.96 -12.05
C VAL A 199 0.22 16.06 -10.91
N MET A 200 1.11 15.48 -10.11
CA MET A 200 0.70 14.61 -9.00
C MET A 200 -0.13 15.35 -7.94
N ASN A 201 0.25 16.59 -7.59
CA ASN A 201 -0.54 17.43 -6.69
C ASN A 201 -1.91 17.76 -7.28
N PHE A 202 -1.99 17.99 -8.59
CA PHE A 202 -3.25 18.21 -9.29
C PHE A 202 -4.15 16.97 -9.24
N VAL A 203 -3.60 15.78 -9.47
CA VAL A 203 -4.33 14.50 -9.43
C VAL A 203 -4.94 14.25 -8.05
N ILE A 204 -4.18 14.51 -6.98
CA ILE A 204 -4.63 14.30 -5.61
C ILE A 204 -5.71 15.33 -5.22
N THR A 205 -5.53 16.59 -5.61
CA THR A 205 -6.46 17.67 -5.25
C THR A 205 -7.78 17.56 -6.00
N ASN A 206 -7.77 17.02 -7.22
CA ASN A 206 -8.96 16.81 -8.06
C ASN A 206 -9.36 15.34 -8.09
N GLY A 207 -9.51 14.74 -6.90
CA GLY A 207 -9.64 13.29 -6.77
C GLY A 207 -10.90 12.68 -7.39
N ASP A 208 -11.91 13.49 -7.69
CA ASP A 208 -13.12 13.12 -8.42
C ASP A 208 -12.87 12.78 -9.90
N ARG A 209 -11.80 13.32 -10.49
CA ARG A 209 -11.48 13.16 -11.92
C ARG A 209 -10.60 11.94 -12.23
N PHE A 210 -9.93 11.39 -11.23
CA PHE A 210 -8.93 10.34 -11.40
C PHE A 210 -9.32 9.10 -10.61
N ASN A 211 -8.88 7.92 -11.05
CA ASN A 211 -9.16 6.68 -10.31
C ASN A 211 -8.38 6.64 -8.98
N ALA A 212 -8.86 5.87 -8.00
CA ALA A 212 -8.24 5.83 -6.68
C ALA A 212 -6.82 5.22 -6.68
N GLY A 213 -6.53 4.27 -7.58
CA GLY A 213 -5.21 3.64 -7.68
C GLY A 213 -4.11 4.66 -8.03
N ILE A 214 -4.33 5.46 -9.08
CA ILE A 214 -3.42 6.53 -9.50
C ILE A 214 -3.24 7.55 -8.37
N ARG A 215 -4.31 7.90 -7.64
CA ARG A 215 -4.21 8.81 -6.49
C ARG A 215 -3.34 8.23 -5.37
N ILE A 216 -3.47 6.94 -5.06
CA ILE A 216 -2.61 6.23 -4.09
C ILE A 216 -1.15 6.27 -4.54
N ASP A 217 -0.89 6.01 -5.83
CA ASP A 217 0.47 6.02 -6.38
C ASP A 217 1.09 7.43 -6.32
N CYS A 218 0.31 8.47 -6.64
CA CYS A 218 0.73 9.86 -6.47
C CYS A 218 1.04 10.20 -5.00
N VAL A 219 0.18 9.78 -4.07
CA VAL A 219 0.40 9.98 -2.62
C VAL A 219 1.70 9.33 -2.18
N GLU A 220 1.95 8.08 -2.60
CA GLU A 220 3.17 7.36 -2.23
C GLU A 220 4.43 8.01 -2.82
N ALA A 221 4.37 8.43 -4.09
CA ALA A 221 5.47 9.12 -4.76
C ALA A 221 5.78 10.49 -4.12
N LEU A 222 4.77 11.17 -3.58
CA LEU A 222 4.91 12.50 -2.98
C LEU A 222 5.27 12.51 -1.49
N ARG A 223 5.31 11.34 -0.82
CA ARG A 223 5.60 11.22 0.62
C ARG A 223 6.83 12.02 1.04
N ASN A 224 7.96 11.80 0.38
CA ASN A 224 9.23 12.44 0.76
C ASN A 224 9.22 13.94 0.43
N ALA A 225 8.53 14.34 -0.65
CA ALA A 225 8.43 15.73 -1.06
C ALA A 225 7.65 16.57 -0.03
N ALA A 226 6.69 15.97 0.69
CA ALA A 226 5.90 16.64 1.72
C ALA A 226 6.75 17.23 2.87
N ASN A 227 7.95 16.70 3.10
CA ASN A 227 8.85 17.22 4.14
C ASN A 227 9.40 18.61 3.78
N HIS A 228 9.62 18.88 2.50
CA HIS A 228 10.30 20.09 2.02
C HIS A 228 9.39 21.03 1.21
N ASP A 229 8.26 20.54 0.70
CA ASP A 229 7.35 21.29 -0.15
C ASP A 229 5.98 21.50 0.51
N GLU A 230 5.67 22.76 0.82
CA GLU A 230 4.40 23.19 1.42
C GLU A 230 3.19 22.88 0.51
N GLN A 231 3.36 23.01 -0.80
CA GLN A 231 2.27 22.76 -1.74
C GLN A 231 1.88 21.28 -1.74
N THR A 232 2.88 20.40 -1.79
CA THR A 232 2.68 18.96 -1.67
C THR A 232 2.07 18.58 -0.33
N ARG A 233 2.57 19.16 0.77
CA ARG A 233 2.01 18.91 2.10
C ARG A 233 0.54 19.32 2.18
N THR A 234 0.19 20.49 1.65
CA THR A 234 -1.18 20.99 1.59
C THR A 234 -2.09 20.06 0.77
N ALA A 235 -1.61 19.56 -0.37
CA ALA A 235 -2.34 18.59 -1.19
C ALA A 235 -2.60 17.27 -0.44
N LEU A 236 -1.60 16.73 0.26
CA LEU A 236 -1.77 15.52 1.08
C LEU A 236 -2.73 15.74 2.25
N LEU A 237 -2.67 16.90 2.92
CA LEU A 237 -3.62 17.26 3.97
C LEU A 237 -5.05 17.35 3.44
N ALA A 238 -5.24 17.90 2.23
CA ALA A 238 -6.53 17.95 1.57
C ALA A 238 -7.05 16.54 1.25
N ALA A 239 -6.19 15.67 0.73
CA ALA A 239 -6.52 14.26 0.43
C ALA A 239 -6.94 13.50 1.70
N ALA A 240 -6.16 13.62 2.78
CA ALA A 240 -6.44 12.99 4.06
C ALA A 240 -7.81 13.42 4.64
N ARG A 241 -8.22 14.68 4.41
CA ARG A 241 -9.50 15.20 4.92
C ARG A 241 -10.70 14.85 4.06
N LYS A 242 -10.55 14.85 2.74
CA LYS A 242 -11.70 14.96 1.82
C LYS A 242 -11.74 13.95 0.67
N ASP A 243 -10.72 13.11 0.50
CA ASP A 243 -10.76 12.12 -0.58
C ASP A 243 -11.96 11.17 -0.40
N GLN A 244 -12.65 10.87 -1.49
CA GLN A 244 -13.86 10.03 -1.46
C GLN A 244 -13.53 8.58 -1.05
N ASN A 245 -12.34 8.10 -1.39
CA ASN A 245 -11.90 6.73 -1.11
C ASN A 245 -11.13 6.68 0.22
N PRO A 246 -11.58 5.86 1.20
CA PRO A 246 -10.91 5.74 2.49
C PRO A 246 -9.46 5.22 2.40
N ALA A 247 -9.14 4.41 1.38
CA ALA A 247 -7.77 3.93 1.17
C ALA A 247 -6.81 5.08 0.82
N VAL A 248 -7.27 6.07 0.03
CA VAL A 248 -6.48 7.26 -0.28
C VAL A 248 -6.32 8.13 0.98
N ARG A 249 -7.38 8.33 1.77
CA ARG A 249 -7.31 9.07 3.04
C ARG A 249 -6.31 8.44 4.01
N LEU A 250 -6.40 7.13 4.20
CA LEU A 250 -5.47 6.36 5.03
C LEU A 250 -4.03 6.48 4.51
N LYS A 251 -3.83 6.32 3.20
CA LYS A 251 -2.51 6.44 2.58
C LYS A 251 -1.91 7.84 2.72
N ALA A 252 -2.74 8.89 2.63
CA ALA A 252 -2.32 10.26 2.83
C ALA A 252 -1.90 10.53 4.28
N LEU A 253 -2.63 9.98 5.27
CA LEU A 253 -2.21 10.03 6.67
C LEU A 253 -0.87 9.30 6.90
N ASP A 254 -0.73 8.10 6.34
CA ASP A 254 0.52 7.33 6.37
C ASP A 254 1.69 8.10 5.73
N ALA A 255 1.46 8.83 4.64
CA ALA A 255 2.47 9.69 4.00
C ALA A 255 2.87 10.90 4.87
N LEU A 256 2.00 11.37 5.76
CA LEU A 256 2.24 12.49 6.68
C LEU A 256 2.82 12.04 8.03
N ARG A 257 3.17 10.75 8.19
CA ARG A 257 3.62 10.16 9.45
C ARG A 257 4.81 10.88 10.09
N ASP A 258 5.84 11.19 9.31
CA ASP A 258 7.05 11.84 9.83
C ASP A 258 6.83 13.33 10.14
N LEU A 259 5.67 13.86 9.75
CA LEU A 259 5.24 15.24 9.98
C LEU A 259 4.14 15.34 11.05
N ALA A 260 3.84 14.25 11.77
CA ALA A 260 2.75 14.20 12.76
C ALA A 260 2.91 15.24 13.89
N GLY A 261 4.14 15.69 14.17
CA GLY A 261 4.43 16.75 15.14
C GLY A 261 3.95 18.14 14.72
N LEU A 262 3.74 18.40 13.43
CA LEU A 262 3.27 19.70 12.94
C LEU A 262 1.82 19.96 13.35
N SER A 263 1.53 21.19 13.78
CA SER A 263 0.19 21.60 14.21
C SER A 263 -0.88 21.39 13.13
N SER A 264 -0.55 21.71 11.87
CA SER A 264 -1.45 21.53 10.72
C SER A 264 -1.82 20.07 10.49
N VAL A 265 -0.87 19.14 10.66
CA VAL A 265 -1.08 17.69 10.53
C VAL A 265 -1.88 17.18 11.73
N ARG A 266 -1.54 17.60 12.95
CA ARG A 266 -2.25 17.23 14.18
C ARG A 266 -3.74 17.60 14.14
N ASP A 267 -4.08 18.76 13.59
CA ASP A 267 -5.48 19.15 13.39
C ASP A 267 -6.21 18.25 12.38
N VAL A 268 -5.53 17.75 11.33
CA VAL A 268 -6.11 16.76 10.41
C VAL A 268 -6.33 15.43 11.10
N LEU A 269 -5.35 14.97 11.87
CA LEU A 269 -5.43 13.74 12.62
C LEU A 269 -6.58 13.79 13.63
N LEU A 270 -6.75 14.91 14.35
CA LEU A 270 -7.89 15.11 15.26
C LEU A 270 -9.23 15.13 14.52
N GLY A 271 -9.31 15.76 13.34
CA GLY A 271 -10.52 15.73 12.52
C GLY A 271 -10.85 14.32 12.02
N ALA A 272 -9.85 13.60 11.49
CA ALA A 272 -10.01 12.23 11.02
C ALA A 272 -10.41 11.29 12.18
N LEU A 273 -9.83 11.50 13.36
CA LEU A 273 -10.14 10.73 14.56
C LEU A 273 -11.60 10.89 14.99
N LYS A 274 -12.17 12.09 14.88
CA LYS A 274 -13.54 12.39 15.33
C LYS A 274 -14.59 12.05 14.29
N ASP A 275 -14.33 12.42 13.04
CA ASP A 275 -15.37 12.56 12.03
C ASP A 275 -15.23 11.57 10.85
N ASP A 276 -14.12 10.83 10.72
CA ASP A 276 -13.96 9.92 9.57
C ASP A 276 -14.95 8.74 9.66
N PRO A 277 -15.76 8.50 8.63
CA PRO A 277 -16.73 7.39 8.63
C PRO A 277 -16.03 6.03 8.66
N ASN A 278 -14.80 5.94 8.15
CA ASN A 278 -14.06 4.69 8.10
C ASN A 278 -13.26 4.46 9.40
N PRO A 279 -13.52 3.36 10.13
CA PRO A 279 -12.84 3.09 11.39
C PRO A 279 -11.33 2.84 11.23
N GLY A 280 -10.88 2.33 10.08
CA GLY A 280 -9.46 2.15 9.79
C GLY A 280 -8.70 3.47 9.72
N VAL A 281 -9.32 4.51 9.16
CA VAL A 281 -8.74 5.87 9.15
C VAL A 281 -8.68 6.43 10.56
N ARG A 282 -9.74 6.26 11.38
CA ARG A 282 -9.75 6.69 12.79
C ARG A 282 -8.65 6.01 13.61
N VAL A 283 -8.43 4.72 13.40
CA VAL A 283 -7.34 3.95 14.05
C VAL A 283 -5.97 4.51 13.66
N GLU A 284 -5.74 4.76 12.37
CA GLU A 284 -4.44 5.31 11.95
C GLU A 284 -4.23 6.71 12.53
N ALA A 285 -5.29 7.52 12.64
CA ALA A 285 -5.23 8.79 13.33
C ALA A 285 -4.82 8.64 14.81
N VAL A 286 -5.35 7.65 15.54
CA VAL A 286 -4.90 7.34 16.92
C VAL A 286 -3.41 7.01 16.94
N ASN A 287 -2.95 6.12 16.05
CA ASN A 287 -1.55 5.69 16.00
C ASN A 287 -0.59 6.88 15.80
N LEU A 288 -0.92 7.74 14.85
CA LEU A 288 -0.09 8.89 14.50
C LEU A 288 -0.13 9.98 15.58
N LEU A 289 -1.26 10.18 16.26
CA LEU A 289 -1.36 11.13 17.37
C LEU A 289 -0.51 10.70 18.57
N VAL A 290 -0.55 9.42 18.96
CA VAL A 290 0.32 8.89 20.03
C VAL A 290 1.79 9.13 19.68
N ARG A 291 2.20 8.78 18.46
CA ARG A 291 3.57 9.01 18.00
C ARG A 291 3.94 10.49 17.93
N SER A 292 2.98 11.37 17.60
CA SER A 292 3.22 12.81 17.58
C SER A 292 3.55 13.38 18.97
N LEU A 293 3.06 12.75 20.04
CA LEU A 293 3.38 13.10 21.42
C LEU A 293 4.79 12.61 21.78
N GLU A 294 5.15 11.39 21.35
CA GLU A 294 6.52 10.85 21.53
C GLU A 294 7.59 11.76 20.91
N SER A 295 7.32 12.34 19.75
CA SER A 295 8.28 13.20 19.05
C SER A 295 8.48 14.59 19.65
N VAL A 296 7.66 15.01 20.62
CA VAL A 296 7.78 16.33 21.27
C VAL A 296 8.89 16.33 22.33
N ASP A 297 9.25 15.18 22.90
CA ASP A 297 10.29 15.07 23.93
C ASP A 297 11.72 14.99 23.35
N ASP A 298 11.88 14.81 22.04
CA ASP A 298 13.16 14.54 21.37
C ASP A 298 13.77 15.75 20.62
N THR A 299 13.22 16.97 20.74
CA THR A 299 13.83 18.16 20.12
C THR A 299 15.10 18.58 20.87
N PRO A 300 16.30 18.54 20.26
CA PRO A 300 17.49 19.16 20.85
C PRO A 300 17.31 20.67 20.83
N GLU A 301 17.53 21.33 21.97
CA GLU A 301 17.59 22.79 22.04
C GLU A 301 18.55 23.33 20.96
N PRO A 302 18.24 24.46 20.28
CA PRO A 302 19.17 25.09 19.36
C PRO A 302 20.40 25.53 20.17
N SER A 303 21.58 25.02 19.81
CA SER A 303 22.84 25.44 20.40
C SER A 303 23.03 26.94 20.19
N GLU A 304 22.86 27.73 21.24
CA GLU A 304 23.22 29.13 21.26
C GLU A 304 24.70 29.27 20.90
N ALA A 305 24.95 30.04 19.84
CA ALA A 305 26.28 30.44 19.44
C ALA A 305 26.90 31.27 20.58
N ASN A 306 28.07 30.83 21.02
CA ASN A 306 28.95 31.59 21.90
C ASN A 306 29.27 32.95 21.26
N ASP A 307 28.87 34.04 21.91
CA ASP A 307 29.64 35.28 21.90
C ASP A 307 29.62 35.92 23.29
N SER A 308 30.82 36.22 23.75
CA SER A 308 31.22 36.66 25.08
C SER A 308 30.92 38.14 25.35
N ASP A 309 30.39 38.47 26.54
CA ASP A 309 30.88 39.49 27.50
C ASP A 309 29.81 39.91 28.57
N LEU A 310 30.05 39.47 29.83
CA LEU A 310 29.73 40.00 31.20
C LEU A 310 28.56 40.99 31.50
N PRO A 311 28.06 41.13 32.77
CA PRO A 311 28.14 40.26 33.96
C PRO A 311 26.79 40.01 34.73
N ALA A 312 26.77 38.90 35.46
CA ALA A 312 26.11 38.59 36.74
C ALA A 312 24.79 39.30 37.14
N ILE A 313 23.67 38.56 37.09
CA ILE A 313 22.54 38.72 38.02
C ILE A 313 22.01 37.35 38.46
N ALA A 314 22.08 37.15 39.78
CA ALA A 314 21.32 36.27 40.67
C ALA A 314 20.67 34.97 40.14
N ALA A 315 21.12 33.88 40.76
CA ALA A 315 20.47 32.58 40.79
C ALA A 315 18.97 32.65 41.14
N THR A 316 18.13 32.14 40.25
CA THR A 316 16.77 31.70 40.54
C THR A 316 16.61 30.28 40.02
N GLY A 317 16.00 29.43 40.85
CA GLY A 317 15.99 27.99 40.72
C GLY A 317 15.43 27.49 39.40
N VAL A 318 16.13 26.50 38.84
CA VAL A 318 15.67 25.68 37.73
C VAL A 318 14.45 24.89 38.20
N ALA A 319 13.26 25.37 37.82
CA ALA A 319 12.05 24.57 37.78
C ALA A 319 12.12 23.65 36.54
N PRO A 320 11.56 22.43 36.59
CA PRO A 320 11.50 21.55 35.42
C PRO A 320 10.79 22.29 34.28
N GLN A 321 11.44 22.35 33.12
CA GLN A 321 10.98 23.10 31.96
C GLN A 321 9.57 22.62 31.58
N ALA A 322 8.60 23.51 31.73
CA ALA A 322 7.21 23.23 31.41
C ALA A 322 6.98 23.46 29.90
N LEU A 323 6.53 22.44 29.18
CA LEU A 323 6.15 22.47 27.76
C LEU A 323 5.50 23.81 27.34
N PRO A 324 5.80 24.38 26.16
CA PRO A 324 5.17 25.63 25.71
C PRO A 324 3.64 25.52 25.75
N ALA A 325 2.95 26.57 26.20
CA ALA A 325 1.51 26.55 26.51
C ALA A 325 0.62 26.07 25.34
N THR A 326 1.07 26.26 24.09
CA THR A 326 0.43 25.76 22.87
C THR A 326 0.51 24.23 22.74
N SER A 327 1.63 23.62 23.14
CA SER A 327 1.81 22.17 23.12
C SER A 327 0.94 21.49 24.17
N ARG A 328 0.90 22.03 25.40
CA ARG A 328 0.03 21.53 26.49
C ARG A 328 -1.46 21.55 26.11
N ASN A 329 -1.90 22.62 25.44
CA ASN A 329 -3.29 22.70 24.96
C ASN A 329 -3.59 21.65 23.87
N ALA A 330 -2.62 21.33 23.01
CA ALA A 330 -2.80 20.34 21.96
C ALA A 330 -2.84 18.91 22.52
N GLU A 331 -1.99 18.61 23.50
CA GLU A 331 -1.99 17.34 24.22
C GLU A 331 -3.30 17.11 24.97
N GLN A 332 -3.79 18.10 25.73
CA GLN A 332 -5.11 18.02 26.38
C GLN A 332 -6.24 17.76 25.39
N ARG A 333 -6.21 18.39 24.21
CA ARG A 333 -7.21 18.13 23.14
C ARG A 333 -7.15 16.69 22.64
N ILE A 334 -5.97 16.11 22.53
CA ILE A 334 -5.78 14.70 22.12
C ILE A 334 -6.32 13.77 23.20
N LEU A 335 -5.95 13.98 24.47
CA LEU A 335 -6.42 13.16 25.60
C LEU A 335 -7.95 13.18 25.71
N LEU A 336 -8.58 14.36 25.59
CA LEU A 336 -10.04 14.49 25.60
C LEU A 336 -10.69 13.74 24.43
N ALA A 337 -10.13 13.85 23.22
CA ALA A 337 -10.67 13.14 22.06
C ALA A 337 -10.56 11.62 22.19
N LEU A 338 -9.43 11.12 22.72
CA LEU A 338 -9.24 9.69 22.96
C LEU A 338 -10.18 9.15 24.05
N ASP A 339 -10.41 9.92 25.11
CA ASP A 339 -11.33 9.55 26.20
C ASP A 339 -12.79 9.46 25.70
N GLU A 340 -13.21 10.45 24.92
CA GLU A 340 -14.54 10.49 24.28
C GLU A 340 -14.76 9.27 23.39
N LEU A 341 -13.81 8.96 22.51
CA LEU A 341 -13.90 7.81 21.62
C LEU A 341 -13.89 6.48 22.36
N ARG A 342 -13.09 6.34 23.42
CA ARG A 342 -13.07 5.12 24.24
C ARG A 342 -14.46 4.81 24.78
N GLN A 343 -15.24 5.83 25.16
CA GLN A 343 -16.56 5.66 25.75
C GLN A 343 -17.67 5.56 24.69
N HIS A 344 -17.59 6.34 23.60
CA HIS A 344 -18.75 6.59 22.72
C HIS A 344 -18.55 6.17 21.25
N ASP A 345 -17.36 5.75 20.80
CA ASP A 345 -17.19 5.33 19.39
C ASP A 345 -18.04 4.08 19.09
N SER A 346 -18.71 4.07 17.94
CA SER A 346 -19.57 2.95 17.52
C SER A 346 -18.78 1.66 17.26
N ASN A 347 -17.52 1.78 16.82
CA ASN A 347 -16.64 0.67 16.49
C ASN A 347 -15.83 0.21 17.72
N ARG A 348 -16.00 -1.07 18.08
CA ARG A 348 -15.31 -1.70 19.22
C ARG A 348 -13.78 -1.61 19.12
N TYR A 349 -13.22 -1.75 17.93
CA TYR A 349 -11.78 -1.73 17.73
C TYR A 349 -11.19 -0.34 17.98
N VAL A 350 -11.90 0.71 17.55
CA VAL A 350 -11.51 2.10 17.85
C VAL A 350 -11.53 2.33 19.37
N ARG A 351 -12.58 1.89 20.08
CA ARG A 351 -12.63 2.00 21.55
C ARG A 351 -11.44 1.34 22.25
N LEU A 352 -11.10 0.11 21.83
CA LEU A 352 -9.97 -0.65 22.39
C LEU A 352 -8.63 0.02 22.08
N ARG A 353 -8.47 0.55 20.86
CA ARG A 353 -7.23 1.23 20.46
C ARG A 353 -7.06 2.56 21.20
N SER A 354 -8.11 3.35 21.36
CA SER A 354 -8.08 4.58 22.17
C SER A 354 -7.77 4.28 23.65
N ALA A 355 -8.33 3.20 24.20
CA ALA A 355 -7.98 2.76 25.57
C ALA A 355 -6.51 2.32 25.70
N ALA A 356 -5.94 1.69 24.67
CA ALA A 356 -4.53 1.33 24.64
C ALA A 356 -3.64 2.58 24.53
N ALA A 357 -4.00 3.52 23.66
CA ALA A 357 -3.30 4.79 23.48
C ALA A 357 -3.23 5.61 24.78
N LEU A 358 -4.34 5.77 25.50
CA LEU A 358 -4.37 6.47 26.79
C LEU A 358 -3.45 5.81 27.84
N ARG A 359 -3.36 4.47 27.85
CA ARG A 359 -2.44 3.75 28.75
C ARG A 359 -0.98 3.97 28.38
N GLN A 360 -0.67 4.00 27.08
CA GLN A 360 0.69 4.26 26.60
C GLN A 360 1.15 5.67 26.97
N ILE A 361 0.30 6.68 26.76
CA ILE A 361 0.61 8.07 27.13
C ILE A 361 0.80 8.19 28.66
N ALA A 362 -0.09 7.60 29.46
CA ALA A 362 0.04 7.62 30.92
C ALA A 362 1.32 6.93 31.45
N GLN A 363 1.83 5.92 30.74
CA GLN A 363 3.10 5.28 31.09
C GLN A 363 4.30 6.17 30.80
N GLN A 364 4.21 7.08 29.83
CA GLN A 364 5.27 8.03 29.48
C GLN A 364 5.39 9.14 30.52
N GLU A 365 4.28 9.68 31.04
CA GLU A 365 4.31 10.70 32.10
C GLU A 365 4.92 10.21 33.43
N LEU A 366 5.05 8.89 33.61
CA LEU A 366 5.61 8.25 34.80
C LEU A 366 7.11 7.97 34.70
N GLN A 367 7.69 8.05 33.50
CA GLN A 367 9.12 7.85 33.23
C GLN A 367 9.84 9.20 33.20
#